data_AF-A0A318MRU4-F1
#
_entry.id   AF-A0A318MRU4-F1
#
_cell.length_a   1.000
_cell.length_b   1.000
_cell.length_c   1.000
_cell.angle_alpha   90.00
_cell.angle_beta   90.00
_cell.angle_gamma   90.00
#
_symmetry.space_group_name_H-M   'P 1'
#
loop_
_entity.id
_entity.type
_entity.pdbx_description
1 polymer ?
#
loop_
_entity_poly.entity_id
_entity_poly.type
_entity_poly.pdbx_seq_one_letter_code
_entity_poly.pdbx_strand_id
1 'polypeptide(L)'
;MRLALVPTGAFTRDLKRMARRHVPLEPVEEVLDLIAENSEASLQALKAHHLMYMLQGYAAVYECHVGNAGDLLLVSHREGDAAYILRLGSHDQVLGRRGRY
;
A
#
# COMPACT_ATOMS: atom_id res chain seq x y z
N MET A 1 -1.31 9.00 15.90
CA MET A 1 -2.76 9.24 15.74
C MET A 1 -3.25 8.22 14.74
N ARG A 2 -4.24 7.39 15.12
CA ARG A 2 -4.72 6.32 14.24
C ARG A 2 -5.44 6.92 13.03
N LEU A 3 -5.13 6.46 11.83
CA LEU A 3 -5.76 6.86 10.58
C LEU A 3 -6.99 6.02 10.28
N ALA A 4 -8.02 6.64 9.73
CA ALA A 4 -9.14 5.94 9.11
C ALA A 4 -8.69 5.37 7.75
N LEU A 5 -8.84 4.06 7.55
CA LEU A 5 -8.57 3.44 6.26
C LEU A 5 -9.78 3.59 5.35
N VAL A 6 -9.59 4.20 4.18
CA VAL A 6 -10.65 4.42 3.19
C VAL A 6 -10.32 3.64 1.91
N PRO A 7 -10.85 2.42 1.74
CA PRO A 7 -10.57 1.63 0.55
C PRO A 7 -11.29 2.21 -0.66
N THR A 8 -10.55 2.42 -1.75
CA THR A 8 -11.17 2.80 -3.02
C THR A 8 -11.79 1.58 -3.71
N GLY A 9 -12.73 1.82 -4.63
CA GLY A 9 -13.31 0.75 -5.45
C GLY A 9 -12.28 0.01 -6.31
N ALA A 10 -11.16 0.66 -6.68
CA ALA A 10 -10.07 0.03 -7.41
C ALA A 10 -9.32 -0.97 -6.51
N PHE A 11 -8.94 -0.56 -5.30
CA PHE A 11 -8.35 -1.44 -4.29
C PHE A 11 -9.26 -2.63 -3.96
N THR A 12 -10.56 -2.43 -3.79
CA THR A 12 -11.50 -3.55 -3.54
C THR A 12 -11.51 -4.57 -4.68
N ARG A 13 -11.41 -4.13 -5.95
CA ARG A 13 -11.30 -5.04 -7.09
C ARG A 13 -9.95 -5.76 -7.12
N ASP A 14 -8.88 -5.05 -6.76
CA ASP A 14 -7.53 -5.62 -6.66
C ASP A 14 -7.50 -6.74 -5.60
N LEU A 15 -8.00 -6.49 -4.38
CA LEU A 15 -8.13 -7.51 -3.32
C LEU A 15 -8.91 -8.74 -3.80
N LYS A 16 -10.08 -8.54 -4.42
CA LYS A 16 -10.89 -9.65 -4.97
C LYS A 16 -10.12 -10.44 -6.02
N ARG A 17 -9.32 -9.79 -6.87
CA ARG A 17 -8.48 -10.46 -7.87
C ARG A 17 -7.40 -11.30 -7.19
N MET A 18 -6.78 -10.79 -6.13
CA MET A 18 -5.74 -11.52 -5.37
C MET A 18 -6.33 -12.76 -4.68
N ALA A 19 -7.47 -12.61 -4.00
CA ALA A 19 -8.17 -13.71 -3.36
C ALA A 19 -8.52 -14.84 -4.34
N ARG A 20 -9.02 -14.51 -5.54
CA ARG A 20 -9.31 -15.51 -6.60
C ARG A 20 -8.07 -16.25 -7.10
N ARG A 21 -6.89 -15.63 -6.97
CA ARG A 21 -5.60 -16.22 -7.35
C ARG A 21 -4.93 -16.95 -6.18
N HIS A 22 -5.60 -17.04 -5.03
CA HIS A 22 -5.08 -17.65 -3.80
C HIS A 22 -3.76 -17.01 -3.34
N VAL A 23 -3.61 -15.70 -3.58
CA VAL A 23 -2.49 -14.95 -3.01
C VAL A 23 -2.81 -14.72 -1.52
N PRO A 24 -1.89 -15.07 -0.59
CA PRO A 24 -2.04 -14.78 0.83
C PRO A 24 -2.28 -13.29 1.08
N LEU A 25 -3.25 -12.97 1.93
CA LEU A 25 -3.65 -11.59 2.23
C LEU A 25 -3.19 -11.11 3.60
N GLU A 26 -2.71 -12.01 4.45
CA GLU A 26 -2.18 -11.72 5.77
C GLU A 26 -1.07 -10.64 5.73
N PRO A 27 -0.12 -10.66 4.76
CA PRO A 27 0.86 -9.58 4.64
C PRO A 27 0.24 -8.23 4.24
N VAL A 28 -0.90 -8.23 3.54
CA VAL A 28 -1.61 -7.00 3.19
C VAL A 28 -2.25 -6.40 4.45
N GLU A 29 -2.86 -7.24 5.28
CA GLU A 29 -3.48 -6.84 6.54
C GLU A 29 -2.45 -6.23 7.49
N GLU A 30 -1.27 -6.83 7.62
CA GLU A 30 -0.15 -6.27 8.40
C GLU A 30 0.21 -4.84 7.96
N VAL A 31 0.38 -4.62 6.66
CA VAL A 31 0.70 -3.29 6.12
C VAL A 31 -0.44 -2.29 6.39
N LEU A 32 -1.70 -2.71 6.24
CA LEU A 32 -2.86 -1.87 6.53
C LEU A 32 -2.91 -1.47 8.01
N ASP A 33 -2.61 -2.39 8.91
CA ASP A 33 -2.57 -2.13 10.35
C ASP A 33 -1.47 -1.13 10.71
N LEU A 34 -0.27 -1.26 10.12
CA LEU A 34 0.81 -0.30 10.32
C LEU A 34 0.44 1.11 9.79
N ILE A 35 -0.20 1.18 8.62
CA ILE A 35 -0.69 2.44 8.05
C ILE A 35 -1.77 3.05 8.95
N ALA A 36 -2.70 2.23 9.45
CA ALA A 36 -3.75 2.69 10.34
C ALA A 36 -3.16 3.17 11.68
N GLU A 37 -2.21 2.45 12.26
CA GLU A 37 -1.61 2.82 13.54
C GLU A 37 -0.88 4.16 13.46
N ASN A 38 -0.09 4.37 12.40
CA ASN A 38 0.59 5.64 12.11
C ASN A 38 1.34 6.19 13.34
N SER A 39 1.95 5.29 14.12
CA SER A 39 2.90 5.62 15.16
C SER A 39 4.29 5.75 14.54
N GLU A 40 5.23 6.38 15.26
CA GLU A 40 6.62 6.47 14.79
C GLU A 40 7.21 5.06 14.55
N ALA A 41 6.87 4.10 15.40
CA ALA A 41 7.31 2.71 15.24
C ALA A 41 6.73 2.07 13.98
N SER A 42 5.44 2.26 13.70
CA SER A 42 4.81 1.72 12.48
C SER A 42 5.40 2.35 11.22
N LEU A 43 5.68 3.66 11.24
CA LEU A 43 6.31 4.36 10.11
C LEU A 43 7.75 3.88 9.87
N GLN A 44 8.50 3.60 10.93
CA GLN A 44 9.83 3.02 10.82
C GLN A 44 9.78 1.60 10.26
N ALA A 45 8.83 0.76 10.73
CA ALA A 45 8.61 -0.58 10.19
C ALA A 45 8.23 -0.54 8.70
N LEU A 46 7.33 0.36 8.32
CA LEU A 46 6.93 0.57 6.92
C LEU A 46 8.12 0.96 6.04
N LYS A 47 9.01 1.84 6.50
CA LYS A 47 10.21 2.23 5.75
C LYS A 47 11.26 1.11 5.69
N ALA A 48 11.52 0.44 6.80
CA ALA A 48 12.61 -0.52 6.93
C ALA A 48 12.29 -1.89 6.32
N HIS A 49 11.04 -2.34 6.45
CA HIS A 49 10.62 -3.67 6.01
C HIS A 49 9.76 -3.62 4.74
N HIS A 50 8.85 -2.65 4.67
CA HIS A 50 7.94 -2.51 3.54
C HIS A 50 8.40 -1.48 2.50
N LEU A 51 9.65 -1.00 2.58
CA LEU A 51 10.22 -0.06 1.60
C LEU A 51 9.26 1.10 1.28
N MET A 52 8.63 1.66 2.31
CA MET A 52 7.65 2.71 2.11
C MET A 52 8.33 4.01 1.66
N TYR A 53 7.93 4.50 0.49
CA TYR A 53 8.42 5.75 -0.08
C TYR A 53 7.27 6.61 -0.62
N MET A 54 7.50 7.93 -0.64
CA MET A 54 6.58 8.84 -1.33
C MET A 54 6.83 8.74 -2.84
N LEU A 55 5.77 8.60 -3.62
CA LEU A 55 5.86 8.60 -5.08
C LEU A 55 6.31 9.97 -5.58
N GLN A 56 7.36 9.99 -6.38
CA GLN A 56 7.90 11.22 -6.95
C GLN A 56 6.84 11.95 -7.80
N GLY A 57 6.68 13.25 -7.56
CA GLY A 57 5.70 14.07 -8.26
C GLY A 57 4.27 14.00 -7.70
N TYR A 58 4.04 13.19 -6.65
CA TYR A 58 2.72 13.05 -6.02
C TYR A 58 2.81 13.37 -4.52
N ALA A 59 2.19 14.48 -4.11
CA ALA A 59 2.19 14.89 -2.72
C ALA A 59 1.39 13.90 -1.84
N ALA A 60 2.04 13.42 -0.78
CA ALA A 60 1.44 12.52 0.20
C ALA A 60 0.83 11.23 -0.40
N VAL A 61 1.34 10.78 -1.55
CA VAL A 61 1.06 9.45 -2.10
C VAL A 61 2.25 8.57 -1.81
N TYR A 62 2.00 7.41 -1.22
CA TYR A 62 3.02 6.49 -0.76
C TYR A 62 2.84 5.14 -1.43
N GLU A 63 3.95 4.54 -1.82
CA GLU A 63 4.04 3.14 -2.19
C GLU A 63 4.73 2.36 -1.08
N CYS A 64 4.34 1.10 -0.88
CA CYS A 64 5.06 0.17 -0.03
C CYS A 64 4.94 -1.27 -0.55
N HIS A 65 5.99 -2.05 -0.35
CA HIS A 65 6.07 -3.46 -0.65
C HIS A 65 5.34 -4.30 0.41
N VAL A 66 4.48 -5.19 -0.06
CA VAL A 66 3.75 -6.14 0.77
C VAL A 66 4.47 -7.49 0.74
N GLY A 67 4.92 -7.94 1.91
CA GLY A 67 5.78 -9.13 2.03
C GLY A 67 7.19 -8.87 1.51
N ASN A 68 8.20 -9.09 2.34
CA ASN A 68 9.62 -8.73 2.13
C ASN A 68 10.32 -9.35 0.88
N ALA A 69 9.61 -10.04 -0.01
CA ALA A 69 10.22 -10.77 -1.14
C ALA A 69 9.35 -10.87 -2.41
N GLY A 70 8.43 -9.92 -2.66
CA GLY A 70 7.49 -10.01 -3.80
C GLY A 70 7.36 -8.73 -4.64
N ASP A 71 6.86 -8.91 -5.87
CA ASP A 71 6.31 -7.84 -6.71
C ASP A 71 4.84 -7.60 -6.33
N LEU A 72 4.63 -7.21 -5.06
CA LEU A 72 3.34 -6.80 -4.55
C LEU A 72 3.48 -5.45 -3.87
N LEU A 73 2.79 -4.47 -4.41
CA LEU A 73 2.85 -3.08 -4.03
C LEU A 73 1.46 -2.61 -3.59
N LEU A 74 1.40 -1.92 -2.47
CA LEU A 74 0.25 -1.17 -2.00
C LEU A 74 0.51 0.31 -2.21
N VAL A 75 -0.46 1.00 -2.80
CA VAL A 75 -0.40 2.46 -3.00
C VAL A 75 -1.48 3.11 -2.15
N SER A 76 -1.10 4.11 -1.37
CA SER A 76 -1.99 4.86 -0.49
C SER A 76 -1.79 6.37 -0.64
N HIS A 77 -2.83 7.14 -0.34
CA HIS A 77 -2.76 8.59 -0.22
C HIS A 77 -3.17 9.01 1.19
N ARG A 78 -2.38 9.86 1.82
CA ARG A 78 -2.66 10.37 3.16
C ARG A 78 -3.20 11.79 3.09
N GLU A 79 -4.33 12.02 3.75
CA GLU A 79 -4.95 13.34 3.86
C GLU A 79 -5.61 13.45 5.23
N GLY A 80 -5.24 14.47 6.01
CA GLY A 80 -5.76 14.67 7.36
C GLY A 80 -5.56 13.45 8.27
N ASP A 81 -6.67 12.92 8.76
CA ASP A 81 -6.76 11.74 9.63
C ASP A 81 -7.14 10.45 8.88
N ALA A 82 -7.09 10.47 7.54
CA ALA A 82 -7.40 9.32 6.69
C ALA A 82 -6.21 8.88 5.83
N ALA A 83 -6.19 7.58 5.55
CA ALA A 83 -5.37 6.96 4.51
C ALA A 83 -6.29 6.30 3.47
N TYR A 84 -6.32 6.86 2.27
CA TYR A 84 -7.03 6.31 1.13
C TYR A 84 -6.21 5.20 0.49
N ILE A 85 -6.74 3.98 0.49
CA ILE A 85 -6.05 2.83 -0.10
C ILE A 85 -6.42 2.73 -1.57
N LEU A 86 -5.47 3.08 -2.43
CA LEU A 86 -5.70 3.33 -3.84
C LEU A 86 -5.65 2.05 -4.66
N ARG A 87 -4.54 1.30 -4.56
CA ARG A 87 -4.25 0.14 -5.42
C ARG A 87 -3.48 -0.94 -4.68
N LEU A 88 -3.63 -2.18 -5.15
CA LEU A 88 -2.84 -3.33 -4.72
C LEU A 88 -2.51 -4.22 -5.93
N GLY A 89 -1.26 -4.62 -6.08
CA GLY A 89 -0.84 -5.49 -7.18
C GLY A 89 0.64 -5.34 -7.51
N SER A 90 1.08 -5.94 -8.61
CA SER A 90 2.45 -5.73 -9.08
C SER A 90 2.70 -4.28 -9.50
N HIS A 91 3.98 -3.90 -9.60
CA HIS A 91 4.37 -2.59 -10.12
C HIS A 91 3.67 -2.26 -11.44
N ASP A 92 3.71 -3.20 -12.40
CA ASP A 92 3.07 -3.03 -13.71
C ASP A 92 1.56 -2.81 -13.62
N GLN A 93 0.89 -3.43 -12.64
CA GLN A 93 -0.55 -3.31 -12.45
C GLN A 93 -0.95 -1.96 -11.83
N VAL A 94 -0.11 -1.41 -10.95
CA VAL A 94 -0.49 -0.26 -10.12
C VAL A 94 0.20 1.04 -10.53
N LEU A 95 1.44 1.00 -11.01
CA LEU A 95 2.21 2.15 -11.50
C LEU A 95 2.41 2.14 -13.03
N GLY A 96 2.11 1.02 -13.69
CA GLY A 96 2.40 0.83 -15.12
C GLY A 96 3.81 0.28 -15.34
N ARG A 97 4.13 -0.01 -16.61
CA ARG A 97 5.41 -0.65 -16.99
C ARG A 97 6.61 0.21 -16.57
N ARG A 98 7.61 -0.44 -15.95
CA ARG A 98 8.93 0.14 -15.64
C ARG A 98 9.50 0.89 -16.85
N GLY A 99 9.75 2.20 -16.70
CA GLY A 99 10.38 3.07 -17.71
C GLY A 99 9.53 4.22 -18.27
N ARG A 100 8.40 4.58 -17.64
CA ARG A 100 7.53 5.69 -18.07
C ARG A 100 7.16 6.70 -16.98
N TYR A 101 7.86 6.69 -15.86
CA TYR A 101 7.70 7.65 -14.76
C TYR A 101 8.94 8.53 -14.66
#